data_AF-A0A1I5K489-F1
#
_entry.id   AF-A0A1I5K489-F1
#
_cell.length_a   1.000
_cell.length_b   1.000
_cell.length_c   1.000
_cell.angle_alpha   90.00
_cell.angle_beta   90.00
_cell.angle_gamma   90.00
#
_symmetry.space_group_name_H-M   'P 1'
#
loop_
_entity.id
_entity.type
_entity.pdbx_description
1 polymer ?
#
loop_
_entity_poly.entity_id
_entity_poly.type
_entity_poly.pdbx_seq_one_letter_code
_entity_poly.pdbx_strand_id
1 'polypeptide(L)'
;MENTEPDHEPEVRSYYLLEFLYEETPNAFDMGYLSADPAEIRAALEDQYNGESPTTGPGEQVCLWVVQRGVLAHGLDLNPLIRSRCEDGVVRTLTEIRNLSGKTSPATSYTIDWDTIAAQLPPLQNPLATSDDEDLVLDVPDPFPAPDVPITIGDQEGWLNHGWTDITGG
;
A
#
# COMPACT_ATOMS: atom_id res chain seq x y z
N MET A 1 18.38 -3.71 -41.00
CA MET A 1 19.03 -3.86 -39.68
C MET A 1 17.97 -3.45 -38.69
N GLU A 2 17.21 -4.41 -38.18
CA GLU A 2 16.36 -4.17 -37.01
C GLU A 2 17.30 -4.00 -35.83
N ASN A 3 17.24 -2.83 -35.20
CA ASN A 3 17.82 -2.62 -33.88
C ASN A 3 16.90 -3.34 -32.90
N THR A 4 17.24 -4.57 -32.57
CA THR A 4 16.67 -5.22 -31.38
C THR A 4 17.32 -4.51 -30.19
N GLU A 5 16.57 -3.66 -29.51
CA GLU A 5 16.95 -3.18 -28.18
C GLU A 5 17.20 -4.42 -27.30
N PRO A 6 18.24 -4.42 -26.45
CA PRO A 6 18.46 -5.54 -25.56
C PRO A 6 17.21 -5.72 -24.69
N ASP A 7 16.66 -6.93 -24.67
CA ASP A 7 15.70 -7.36 -23.63
C ASP A 7 16.35 -7.02 -22.27
N HIS A 8 15.92 -5.94 -21.64
CA HIS A 8 16.30 -5.66 -20.27
C HIS A 8 15.57 -6.70 -19.42
N GLU A 9 16.31 -7.67 -18.89
CA GLU A 9 15.77 -8.57 -17.88
C GLU A 9 15.24 -7.69 -16.74
N PRO A 10 13.98 -7.89 -16.33
CA PRO A 10 13.34 -6.95 -15.42
C PRO A 10 14.05 -6.98 -14.06
N GLU A 11 14.27 -5.80 -13.49
CA GLU A 11 15.15 -5.67 -12.34
C GLU A 11 14.49 -6.17 -11.05
N VAL A 12 15.15 -7.12 -10.40
CA VAL A 12 14.65 -7.75 -9.18
C VAL A 12 15.17 -6.98 -7.97
N ARG A 13 14.36 -6.04 -7.45
CA ARG A 13 14.71 -5.13 -6.34
C ARG A 13 13.85 -5.36 -5.10
N SER A 14 14.31 -4.86 -3.96
CA SER A 14 13.53 -4.80 -2.72
C SER A 14 13.07 -3.39 -2.42
N TYR A 15 11.82 -3.25 -1.98
CA TYR A 15 11.18 -1.97 -1.69
C TYR A 15 9.99 -2.14 -0.73
N TYR A 16 9.58 -1.03 -0.13
CA TYR A 16 8.29 -0.89 0.51
C TYR A 16 7.29 -0.37 -0.51
N LEU A 17 6.04 -0.85 -0.45
CA LEU A 17 4.95 -0.42 -1.32
C LEU A 17 3.74 -0.08 -0.47
N LEU A 18 3.37 1.20 -0.44
CA LEU A 18 2.19 1.73 0.22
C LEU A 18 1.03 1.75 -0.76
N GLU A 19 -0.09 1.12 -0.40
CA GLU A 19 -1.29 1.03 -1.24
C GLU A 19 -2.54 1.46 -0.49
N PHE A 20 -3.48 2.03 -1.24
CA PHE A 20 -4.81 2.43 -0.79
C PHE A 20 -5.86 1.67 -1.61
N LEU A 21 -6.51 0.69 -0.98
CA LEU A 21 -7.41 -0.25 -1.64
C LEU A 21 -8.87 0.16 -1.39
N TYR A 22 -9.63 0.37 -2.47
CA TYR A 22 -11.05 0.75 -2.42
C TYR A 22 -11.97 -0.48 -2.49
N GLU A 23 -12.92 -0.59 -1.54
CA GLU A 23 -13.90 -1.69 -1.52
C GLU A 23 -14.86 -1.68 -2.73
N GLU A 24 -15.24 -0.49 -3.23
CA GLU A 24 -16.25 -0.36 -4.30
C GLU A 24 -15.68 -0.44 -5.72
N THR A 25 -14.38 -0.19 -5.87
CA THR A 25 -13.65 -0.26 -7.14
C THR A 25 -12.34 -1.04 -6.95
N PRO A 26 -12.43 -2.37 -6.74
CA PRO A 26 -11.26 -3.23 -6.53
C PRO A 26 -10.26 -3.23 -7.70
N ASN A 27 -10.68 -2.70 -8.86
CA ASN A 27 -9.90 -2.65 -10.09
C ASN A 27 -9.24 -1.28 -10.34
N ALA A 28 -9.43 -0.30 -9.45
CA ALA A 28 -8.80 1.02 -9.55
C ALA A 28 -7.55 1.05 -8.66
N PHE A 29 -6.47 0.45 -9.15
CA PHE A 29 -5.12 0.56 -8.58
C PHE A 29 -4.54 1.95 -8.91
N ASP A 30 -5.17 3.02 -8.45
CA ASP A 30 -4.85 4.37 -8.95
C ASP A 30 -3.72 5.07 -8.17
N MET A 31 -3.33 4.61 -6.98
CA MET A 31 -2.27 5.27 -6.19
C MET A 31 -1.48 4.30 -5.30
N GLY A 32 -0.36 3.79 -5.81
CA GLY A 32 0.68 3.12 -5.02
C GLY A 32 1.89 4.02 -4.87
N TYR A 33 2.51 4.08 -3.70
CA TYR A 33 3.80 4.75 -3.49
C TYR A 33 4.85 3.70 -3.13
N LEU A 34 5.94 3.64 -3.90
CA LEU A 34 7.05 2.73 -3.65
C LEU A 34 8.30 3.52 -3.25
N SER A 35 9.03 3.00 -2.28
CA SER A 35 10.37 3.50 -1.92
C SER A 35 11.14 2.45 -1.13
N ALA A 36 12.47 2.50 -1.21
CA ALA A 36 13.34 1.75 -0.30
C ALA A 36 13.60 2.49 1.03
N ASP A 37 13.22 3.77 1.15
CA ASP A 37 13.39 4.58 2.36
C ASP A 37 12.06 4.67 3.15
N PRO A 38 12.00 4.14 4.39
CA PRO A 38 10.83 4.30 5.25
C PRO A 38 10.41 5.76 5.48
N ALA A 39 11.34 6.73 5.45
CA ALA A 39 11.00 8.13 5.64
C ALA A 39 10.17 8.69 4.48
N GLU A 40 10.41 8.20 3.26
CA GLU A 40 9.63 8.56 2.08
C GLU A 40 8.24 7.94 2.13
N ILE A 41 8.12 6.67 2.54
CA ILE A 41 6.81 6.03 2.80
C ILE A 41 6.01 6.82 3.84
N ARG A 42 6.67 7.24 4.92
CA ARG A 42 6.05 8.08 5.95
C ARG A 42 5.53 9.39 5.37
N ALA A 43 6.35 10.07 4.58
CA ALA A 43 5.99 11.35 3.99
C ALA A 43 4.79 11.21 3.04
N ALA A 44 4.76 10.15 2.21
CA ALA A 44 3.64 9.86 1.32
C ALA A 44 2.34 9.57 2.11
N LEU A 45 2.42 8.77 3.17
CA LEU A 45 1.28 8.48 4.04
C LEU A 45 0.78 9.74 4.78
N GLU A 46 1.69 10.58 5.26
CA GLU A 46 1.33 11.86 5.89
C GLU A 46 0.69 12.83 4.90
N ASP A 47 1.22 12.96 3.68
CA ASP A 47 0.66 13.82 2.63
C ASP A 47 -0.79 13.43 2.29
N GLN A 48 -1.01 12.12 2.14
CA GLN A 48 -2.33 11.54 1.88
C GLN A 48 -3.39 11.91 2.92
N TYR A 49 -3.00 12.01 4.20
CA TYR A 49 -3.91 12.23 5.32
C TYR A 49 -3.90 13.67 5.89
N ASN A 50 -2.95 14.51 5.48
CA ASN A 50 -2.83 15.91 5.93
C ASN A 50 -3.45 16.94 4.95
N GLY A 51 -3.99 16.51 3.81
CA GLY A 51 -4.66 17.39 2.84
C GLY A 51 -6.02 17.95 3.31
N GLU A 52 -6.45 19.07 2.72
CA GLU A 52 -7.77 19.71 3.00
C GLU A 52 -8.97 18.80 2.65
N SER A 53 -8.74 17.83 1.77
CA SER A 53 -9.63 16.70 1.49
C SER A 53 -8.72 15.49 1.34
N PRO A 54 -8.73 14.53 2.29
CA PRO A 54 -8.06 13.26 2.07
C PRO A 54 -8.56 12.70 0.75
N THR A 55 -7.66 12.33 -0.16
CA THR A 55 -8.08 11.69 -1.42
C THR A 55 -8.59 10.26 -1.16
N THR A 56 -8.46 9.77 0.08
CA THR A 56 -8.90 8.47 0.59
C THR A 56 -10.09 8.62 1.56
N GLY A 57 -11.20 7.94 1.32
CA GLY A 57 -12.38 7.84 2.15
C GLY A 57 -12.31 6.79 3.28
N PRO A 58 -13.31 6.78 4.19
CA PRO A 58 -13.37 5.89 5.36
C PRO A 58 -13.61 4.40 5.04
N GLY A 59 -13.81 4.04 3.76
CA GLY A 59 -14.01 2.67 3.30
C GLY A 59 -12.73 2.00 2.76
N GLU A 60 -11.60 2.70 2.77
CA GLU A 60 -10.36 2.19 2.19
C GLU A 60 -9.54 1.37 3.16
N GLN A 61 -8.88 0.36 2.61
CA GLN A 61 -7.88 -0.43 3.29
C GLN A 61 -6.49 0.07 2.91
N VAL A 62 -5.73 0.53 3.89
CA VAL A 62 -4.36 1.00 3.68
C VAL A 62 -3.39 -0.10 4.05
N CYS A 63 -2.59 -0.51 3.07
CA CYS A 63 -1.64 -1.60 3.22
C CYS A 63 -0.23 -1.09 3.00
N LEU A 64 0.71 -1.58 3.81
CA LEU A 64 2.14 -1.43 3.55
C LEU A 64 2.74 -2.80 3.30
N TRP A 65 3.17 -3.01 2.07
CA TRP A 65 3.79 -4.23 1.58
C TRP A 65 5.31 -4.11 1.64
N VAL A 66 5.96 -5.25 1.88
CA VAL A 66 7.40 -5.38 1.77
C VAL A 66 7.71 -6.36 0.67
N VAL A 67 8.35 -5.86 -0.37
CA VAL A 67 8.83 -6.64 -1.49
C VAL A 67 10.32 -6.89 -1.27
N GLN A 68 10.70 -8.17 -1.25
CA GLN A 68 12.09 -8.60 -1.11
C GLN A 68 12.50 -9.25 -2.42
N ARG A 69 13.40 -8.59 -3.15
CA ARG A 69 13.93 -9.10 -4.42
C ARG A 69 12.79 -9.58 -5.32
N GLY A 70 11.86 -8.67 -5.58
CA GLY A 70 10.69 -8.88 -6.42
C GLY A 70 9.70 -9.92 -5.92
N VAL A 71 9.73 -10.31 -4.64
CA VAL A 71 8.74 -11.22 -4.05
C VAL A 71 8.05 -10.52 -2.89
N LEU A 72 6.71 -10.58 -2.85
CA LEU A 72 5.94 -10.09 -1.71
C LEU A 72 6.23 -10.94 -0.46
N ALA A 73 6.94 -10.36 0.50
CA ALA A 73 7.46 -11.08 1.67
C ALA A 73 6.73 -10.74 2.97
N HIS A 74 6.12 -9.56 3.04
CA HIS A 74 5.38 -9.12 4.23
C HIS A 74 4.31 -8.11 3.86
N GLY A 75 3.28 -7.99 4.72
CA GLY A 75 2.23 -7.01 4.55
C GLY A 75 1.67 -6.59 5.91
N LEU A 76 1.47 -5.29 6.07
CA LEU A 76 0.91 -4.67 7.27
C LEU A 76 -0.36 -3.88 6.94
N ASP A 77 -1.46 -4.22 7.61
CA ASP A 77 -2.68 -3.40 7.61
C ASP A 77 -2.44 -2.16 8.49
N LEU A 78 -2.51 -0.98 7.89
CA LEU A 78 -2.29 0.28 8.59
C LEU A 78 -3.58 0.83 9.22
N ASN A 79 -4.75 0.31 8.88
CA ASN A 79 -6.03 0.83 9.38
C ASN A 79 -6.16 0.86 10.92
N PRO A 80 -5.63 -0.13 11.68
CA PRO A 80 -5.62 -0.08 13.14
C PRO A 80 -4.69 0.98 13.73
N LEU A 81 -3.75 1.48 12.93
CA LEU A 81 -2.66 2.38 13.35
C LEU A 81 -2.92 3.85 12.95
N ILE A 82 -3.93 4.08 12.11
CA ILE A 82 -4.37 5.41 11.68
C ILE A 82 -5.65 5.76 12.43
N ARG A 83 -5.67 6.94 13.06
CA ARG A 83 -6.77 7.41 13.92
C ARG A 83 -7.30 8.74 13.46
N SER A 84 -8.60 8.97 13.62
CA SER A 84 -9.23 10.27 13.44
C SER A 84 -10.19 10.55 14.60
N ARG A 85 -10.36 11.82 14.94
CA ARG A 85 -11.46 12.26 15.80
C ARG A 85 -12.72 12.30 14.94
N CYS A 86 -13.76 11.57 15.28
CA CYS A 86 -15.02 11.60 14.55
C CYS A 86 -15.88 12.83 14.90
N GLU A 87 -16.93 13.08 14.10
CA GLU A 87 -17.89 14.18 14.35
C GLU A 87 -18.57 14.12 15.73
N ASP A 88 -18.75 12.93 16.30
CA ASP A 88 -19.28 12.72 17.65
C ASP A 88 -18.24 13.02 18.76
N GLY A 89 -17.04 13.46 18.38
CA GLY A 89 -15.95 13.81 19.27
C GLY A 89 -15.09 12.64 19.74
N VAL A 90 -15.46 11.39 19.43
CA VAL A 90 -14.71 10.18 19.83
C VAL A 90 -13.57 9.91 18.84
N VAL A 91 -12.39 9.56 19.35
CA VAL A 91 -11.27 9.14 18.50
C VAL A 91 -11.40 7.66 18.18
N ARG A 92 -11.32 7.32 16.89
CA ARG A 92 -11.44 5.95 16.38
C ARG A 92 -10.34 5.64 15.37
N THR A 93 -9.99 4.36 15.23
CA THR A 93 -9.12 3.89 14.14
C THR A 93 -9.88 3.83 12.82
N LEU A 94 -9.19 3.77 11.68
CA LEU A 94 -9.84 3.53 10.40
C LEU A 94 -10.60 2.20 10.39
N THR A 95 -10.06 1.15 11.01
CA THR A 95 -10.75 -0.14 11.15
C THR A 95 -12.10 0.02 11.86
N GLU A 96 -12.15 0.78 12.95
CA GLU A 96 -13.39 1.04 13.69
C GLU A 96 -14.37 1.88 12.86
N ILE A 97 -13.88 2.91 12.16
CA ILE A 97 -14.70 3.77 11.30
C ILE A 97 -15.32 2.94 10.16
N ARG A 98 -14.55 2.07 9.50
CA ARG A 98 -15.01 1.16 8.44
C ARG A 98 -16.16 0.26 8.93
N ASN A 99 -16.00 -0.33 10.11
CA ASN A 99 -16.99 -1.23 10.70
C ASN A 99 -18.30 -0.53 11.12
N LEU A 100 -18.33 0.80 11.15
CA LEU A 100 -19.53 1.58 11.48
C LEU A 100 -20.40 1.91 10.25
N SER A 101 -20.04 1.42 9.05
CA SER A 101 -20.83 1.51 7.81
C SER A 101 -21.32 2.92 7.47
N GLY A 102 -20.43 3.91 7.54
CA GLY A 102 -20.75 5.30 7.16
C GLY A 102 -21.63 6.07 8.15
N LYS A 103 -21.92 5.52 9.34
CA LYS A 103 -22.65 6.24 10.40
C LYS A 103 -21.81 7.28 11.13
N THR A 104 -20.52 7.33 10.84
CA THR A 104 -19.56 8.18 11.53
C THR A 104 -18.58 8.72 10.51
N SER A 105 -18.58 10.04 10.30
CA SER A 105 -17.59 10.70 9.45
C SER A 105 -16.34 10.99 10.27
N PRO A 106 -15.13 10.70 9.74
CA PRO A 106 -13.89 11.21 10.33
C PRO A 106 -13.89 12.74 10.28
N ALA A 107 -13.37 13.41 11.32
CA ALA A 107 -12.99 14.80 11.18
C ALA A 107 -11.74 14.88 10.30
N THR A 108 -11.54 16.04 9.69
CA THR A 108 -10.51 16.37 8.69
C THR A 108 -9.06 16.30 9.22
N SER A 109 -8.79 15.63 10.33
CA SER A 109 -7.45 15.45 10.90
C SER A 109 -7.22 14.01 11.31
N TYR A 110 -6.09 13.45 10.87
CA TYR A 110 -5.67 12.10 11.20
C TYR A 110 -4.39 12.10 12.04
N THR A 111 -4.16 11.02 12.77
CA THR A 111 -2.92 10.76 13.51
C THR A 111 -2.45 9.35 13.16
N ILE A 112 -1.19 9.25 12.77
CA ILE A 112 -0.57 8.01 12.31
C ILE A 112 0.48 7.57 13.33
N ASP A 113 0.38 6.33 13.81
CA ASP A 113 1.34 5.73 14.75
C ASP A 113 2.57 5.18 14.03
N TRP A 114 3.41 6.09 13.50
CA TRP A 114 4.55 5.71 12.67
C TRP A 114 5.58 4.86 13.41
N ASP A 115 5.83 5.11 14.70
CA ASP A 115 6.80 4.33 15.48
C ASP A 115 6.38 2.86 15.56
N THR A 116 5.09 2.58 15.71
CA THR A 116 4.54 1.23 15.69
C THR A 116 4.61 0.59 14.31
N ILE A 117 4.41 1.36 13.23
CA ILE A 117 4.57 0.89 11.85
C ILE A 117 6.04 0.50 11.61
N ALA A 118 6.98 1.42 11.86
CA ALA A 118 8.40 1.22 11.63
C ALA A 118 8.97 0.04 12.43
N ALA A 119 8.49 -0.19 13.66
CA ALA A 119 8.90 -1.34 14.47
C ALA A 119 8.47 -2.70 13.91
N GLN A 120 7.45 -2.74 13.05
CA GLN A 120 6.95 -3.96 12.40
C GLN A 120 7.57 -4.21 11.03
N LEU A 121 8.23 -3.21 10.43
CA LEU A 121 8.82 -3.35 9.10
C LEU A 121 10.11 -4.17 9.14
N PRO A 122 10.18 -5.32 8.45
CA PRO A 122 11.44 -6.00 8.24
C PRO A 122 12.39 -5.13 7.40
N PRO A 123 13.72 -5.18 7.65
CA PRO A 123 14.69 -4.48 6.83
C PRO A 123 14.74 -5.03 5.40
N LEU A 124 14.89 -4.14 4.43
CA LEU A 124 15.03 -4.54 3.01
C LEU A 124 16.41 -5.17 2.74
N GLN A 125 16.41 -6.18 1.87
CA GLN A 125 17.63 -6.82 1.39
C GLN A 125 18.09 -6.17 0.08
N ASN A 126 19.40 -6.03 -0.10
CA ASN A 126 19.95 -5.56 -1.38
C ASN A 126 19.67 -6.58 -2.52
N PRO A 127 19.53 -6.11 -3.78
CA PRO A 127 19.57 -4.71 -4.20
C PRO A 127 18.26 -3.96 -3.90
N LEU A 128 18.37 -2.72 -3.42
CA LEU A 128 17.24 -1.84 -3.16
C LEU A 128 16.74 -1.18 -4.45
N ALA A 129 15.44 -0.86 -4.48
CA ALA A 129 14.86 -0.05 -5.54
C ALA A 129 15.36 1.40 -5.45
N THR A 130 15.43 2.07 -6.59
CA THR A 130 15.77 3.48 -6.73
C THR A 130 14.65 4.24 -7.46
N SER A 131 14.66 5.56 -7.37
CA SER A 131 13.68 6.42 -8.08
C SER A 131 13.77 6.32 -9.60
N ASP A 132 14.89 5.83 -10.12
CA ASP A 132 15.16 5.71 -11.56
C ASP A 132 14.83 4.31 -12.09
N ASP A 133 14.40 3.38 -11.21
CA ASP A 133 14.04 2.03 -11.63
C ASP A 133 12.69 2.06 -12.36
N GLU A 134 12.70 1.63 -13.62
CA GLU A 134 11.53 1.38 -14.44
C GLU A 134 11.30 -0.14 -14.49
N ASP A 135 10.05 -0.60 -14.45
CA ASP A 135 9.65 -2.02 -14.59
C ASP A 135 10.15 -3.00 -13.50
N LEU A 136 9.83 -2.69 -12.24
CA LEU A 136 10.09 -3.60 -11.11
C LEU A 136 9.19 -4.85 -11.16
N VAL A 137 9.79 -6.03 -10.97
CA VAL A 137 9.05 -7.29 -10.84
C VAL A 137 8.45 -7.43 -9.45
N LEU A 138 7.19 -7.90 -9.40
CA LEU A 138 6.55 -8.38 -8.19
C LEU A 138 5.92 -9.76 -8.41
N ASP A 139 6.43 -10.75 -7.70
CA ASP A 139 5.86 -12.09 -7.57
C ASP A 139 5.10 -12.19 -6.25
N VAL A 140 3.87 -12.69 -6.32
CA VAL A 140 2.99 -12.86 -5.17
C VAL A 140 2.83 -14.34 -4.90
N PRO A 141 3.23 -14.84 -3.71
CA PRO A 141 3.20 -16.27 -3.44
C PRO A 141 1.76 -16.82 -3.38
N ASP A 142 1.57 -18.02 -3.94
CA ASP A 142 0.35 -18.83 -3.81
C ASP A 142 0.54 -19.87 -2.68
N PRO A 143 -0.33 -19.92 -1.64
CA PRO A 143 -1.56 -19.14 -1.45
C PRO A 143 -1.34 -17.74 -0.88
N PHE A 144 -2.20 -16.80 -1.30
CA PHE A 144 -2.28 -15.44 -0.77
C PHE A 144 -3.61 -15.20 -0.03
N PRO A 145 -3.62 -14.49 1.12
CA PRO A 145 -2.44 -14.03 1.85
C PRO A 145 -1.62 -15.21 2.38
N ALA A 146 -0.29 -15.11 2.26
CA ALA A 146 0.59 -16.11 2.86
C ALA A 146 0.31 -16.17 4.38
N PRO A 147 0.54 -17.32 5.06
CA PRO A 147 0.19 -17.48 6.48
C PRO A 147 0.77 -16.41 7.42
N ASP A 148 1.90 -15.79 7.03
CA ASP A 148 2.61 -14.74 7.77
C ASP A 148 2.29 -13.32 7.30
N VAL A 149 1.31 -13.15 6.40
CA VAL A 149 0.78 -11.88 5.92
C VAL A 149 -0.63 -11.72 6.52
N PRO A 150 -0.79 -11.01 7.65
CA PRO A 150 -2.07 -10.95 8.38
C PRO A 150 -3.15 -10.10 7.68
N ILE A 151 -2.93 -9.67 6.44
CA ILE A 151 -3.87 -8.87 5.67
C ILE A 151 -4.93 -9.79 5.07
N THR A 152 -6.08 -9.89 5.73
CA THR A 152 -7.28 -10.49 5.13
C THR A 152 -7.98 -9.45 4.27
N ILE A 153 -7.71 -9.45 2.97
CA ILE A 153 -8.59 -8.79 2.00
C ILE A 153 -9.84 -9.68 1.90
N GLY A 154 -11.02 -9.16 2.23
CA GLY A 154 -12.24 -9.97 2.28
C GLY A 154 -12.48 -10.75 0.98
N ASP A 155 -13.02 -11.98 1.10
CA ASP A 155 -13.28 -13.01 0.05
C ASP A 155 -13.84 -12.50 -1.29
N GLN A 156 -13.05 -11.76 -2.06
CA GLN A 156 -13.31 -11.49 -3.46
C GLN A 156 -12.05 -11.86 -4.23
N GLU A 157 -12.00 -13.12 -4.67
CA GLU A 157 -11.00 -13.64 -5.59
C GLU A 157 -10.75 -12.63 -6.73
N GLY A 158 -9.60 -11.97 -6.77
CA GLY A 158 -9.25 -11.12 -7.91
C GLY A 158 -8.41 -9.88 -7.65
N TRP A 159 -8.28 -9.40 -6.41
CA TRP A 159 -7.58 -8.14 -6.11
C TRP A 159 -6.19 -8.06 -6.77
N LEU A 160 -5.37 -9.09 -6.64
CA LEU A 160 -3.99 -9.07 -7.17
C LEU A 160 -3.86 -9.51 -8.64
N ASN A 161 -4.92 -10.03 -9.27
CA ASN A 161 -4.87 -10.49 -10.66
C ASN A 161 -5.07 -9.36 -11.68
N HIS A 162 -5.33 -8.13 -11.24
CA HIS A 162 -5.80 -7.06 -12.11
C HIS A 162 -5.07 -5.70 -11.94
N GLY A 163 -3.88 -5.68 -11.33
CA GLY A 163 -3.22 -4.42 -10.96
C GLY A 163 -1.89 -4.05 -11.63
N TRP A 164 -1.29 -4.88 -12.50
CA TRP A 164 0.13 -4.68 -12.88
C TRP A 164 0.42 -4.79 -14.38
N THR A 165 -0.54 -4.41 -15.22
CA THR A 165 -0.30 -4.18 -16.65
C THR A 165 -1.00 -2.90 -17.08
N ASP A 166 -0.39 -1.75 -16.82
CA ASP A 166 -0.44 -0.58 -17.71
C ASP A 166 0.61 0.50 -17.33
N ILE A 167 1.82 0.05 -16.98
CA ILE A 167 3.02 0.73 -17.48
C ILE A 167 3.37 0.01 -18.79
N THR A 168 2.46 0.10 -19.78
CA THR A 168 2.86 -0.10 -21.17
C THR A 168 2.86 1.26 -21.80
N GLY A 169 4.03 1.65 -22.32
CA GLY A 169 4.14 2.83 -23.16
C GLY A 169 3.11 2.77 -24.29
N GLY A 170 2.43 3.90 -24.49
CA GLY A 170 1.52 4.17 -25.60
C GLY A 170 1.23 5.66 -25.70
#